data_AF-A0A2H6BKD3-F1
#
_entry.id   AF-A0A2H6BKD3-F1
#
_cell.length_a   1.000
_cell.length_b   1.000
_cell.length_c   1.000
_cell.angle_alpha   90.00
_cell.angle_beta   90.00
_cell.angle_gamma   90.00
#
_symmetry.space_group_name_H-M   'P 1'
#
loop_
_entity.id
_entity.type
_entity.pdbx_description
1 polymer ?
#
loop_
_entity_poly.entity_id
_entity_poly.type
_entity_poly.pdbx_seq_one_letter_code
_entity_poly.pdbx_strand_id
1 'polypeptide(L)' 'MNDVVDQDRPWTVENVQDLQALAREKVPASVIAMRLRRSQSDVHAKASELGVTLVAE' A
#
# COMPACT_ATOMS: atom_id res chain seq x y z
N MET A 1 25.48 -5.22 -13.26
CA MET A 1 25.24 -4.40 -12.05
C MET A 1 24.31 -3.27 -12.47
N ASN A 2 23.06 -3.17 -12.06
CA ASN A 2 22.63 -3.14 -10.67
C ASN A 2 21.16 -3.62 -10.62
N ASP A 3 20.88 -4.68 -9.87
CA ASP A 3 19.53 -5.04 -9.43
C ASP A 3 19.04 -3.90 -8.55
N VAL A 4 18.36 -2.92 -9.15
CA VAL A 4 17.65 -1.88 -8.40
C VAL A 4 16.47 -2.58 -7.77
N VAL A 5 16.67 -2.99 -6.51
CA VAL A 5 15.59 -3.35 -5.61
C VAL A 5 14.51 -2.27 -5.73
N ASP A 6 13.33 -2.65 -6.23
CA ASP A 6 12.13 -1.79 -6.47
C ASP A 6 11.52 -1.31 -5.13
N GLN A 7 12.36 -0.89 -4.19
CA GLN A 7 12.02 -0.38 -2.86
C GLN A 7 11.63 1.11 -2.89
N ASP A 8 11.76 1.77 -4.04
CA ASP A 8 11.55 3.23 -4.18
C ASP A 8 10.61 3.56 -5.34
N ARG A 9 9.59 2.74 -5.59
CA ARG A 9 8.53 3.22 -6.47
C ARG A 9 7.83 4.37 -5.71
N PRO A 10 7.73 5.60 -6.23
CA PRO A 10 7.01 6.66 -5.54
C PRO A 10 5.52 6.31 -5.47
N TRP A 11 4.86 6.73 -4.39
CA TRP A 11 3.41 6.62 -4.28
C TRP A 11 2.77 7.61 -5.25
N THR A 12 2.20 7.09 -6.34
CA THR A 12 1.40 7.89 -7.26
C THR A 12 0.05 8.22 -6.62
N VAL A 13 -0.57 9.30 -7.10
CA VAL A 13 -1.91 9.71 -6.65
C VAL A 13 -2.91 8.57 -6.85
N GLU A 14 -2.82 7.87 -7.97
CA GLU A 14 -3.65 6.69 -8.28
C GLU A 14 -3.47 5.59 -7.23
N ASN A 15 -2.23 5.21 -6.90
CA ASN A 15 -1.97 4.18 -5.88
C ASN A 15 -2.48 4.58 -4.48
N VAL A 16 -2.40 5.87 -4.14
CA VAL A 16 -2.93 6.40 -2.88
C VAL A 16 -4.45 6.35 -2.86
N GLN A 17 -5.10 6.69 -3.97
CA GLN A 17 -6.56 6.59 -4.11
C GLN A 17 -7.04 5.14 -4.04
N ASP A 18 -6.36 4.22 -4.73
CA ASP A 18 -6.63 2.78 -4.64
C ASP A 18 -6.47 2.27 -3.20
N LEU A 19 -5.38 2.64 -2.52
CA LEU A 19 -5.16 2.27 -1.11
C LEU A 19 -6.32 2.77 -0.22
N GLN A 20 -6.73 4.02 -0.40
CA GLN A 20 -7.84 4.60 0.36
C GLN A 20 -9.18 3.94 0.06
N ALA A 21 -9.45 3.63 -1.21
CA ALA A 21 -10.67 2.94 -1.64
C ALA A 21 -10.72 1.54 -1.01
N LEU A 22 -9.66 0.76 -1.18
CA LEU A 22 -9.57 -0.60 -0.65
C LEU A 22 -9.65 -0.61 0.89
N ALA A 23 -9.04 0.36 1.57
CA ALA A 23 -9.15 0.48 3.01
C ALA A 23 -10.57 0.82 3.48
N ARG A 24 -11.30 1.68 2.74
CA ARG A 24 -12.72 1.98 3.01
C ARG A 24 -13.60 0.76 2.79
N GLU A 25 -13.26 -0.08 1.82
CA GLU A 25 -13.90 -1.37 1.56
C GLU A 25 -13.53 -2.44 2.60
N LYS A 26 -12.73 -2.10 3.62
CA LYS A 26 -12.24 -3.04 4.65
C LYS A 26 -11.45 -4.21 4.07
N VAL A 27 -10.75 -3.98 2.96
CA VAL A 27 -9.87 -4.97 2.35
C VAL A 27 -8.65 -5.17 3.26
N PRO A 28 -8.23 -6.42 3.52
CA PRO A 28 -7.08 -6.69 4.37
C PRO A 28 -5.78 -6.19 3.72
N ALA A 29 -4.84 -5.75 4.56
CA ALA A 29 -3.56 -5.19 4.11
C ALA A 29 -2.79 -6.13 3.18
N SER A 30 -2.86 -7.45 3.41
CA SER A 30 -2.30 -8.49 2.54
C SER A 30 -2.81 -8.42 1.09
N VAL A 31 -4.11 -8.18 0.90
CA VAL A 31 -4.72 -8.08 -0.43
C VAL A 31 -4.36 -6.74 -1.08
N ILE A 32 -4.34 -5.65 -0.31
CA ILE A 32 -3.94 -4.33 -0.80
C ILE A 32 -2.48 -4.35 -1.28
N ALA A 33 -1.59 -4.94 -0.47
CA ALA A 33 -0.20 -5.18 -0.80
C ALA A 33 -0.06 -5.96 -2.12
N MET A 34 -0.82 -7.05 -2.28
CA MET A 34 -0.84 -7.83 -3.51
C MET A 34 -1.33 -7.03 -4.72
N ARG A 35 -2.38 -6.21 -4.56
CA ARG A 35 -2.97 -5.38 -5.63
C ARG A 35 -2.01 -4.28 -6.10
N LEU A 36 -1.42 -3.58 -5.14
CA LEU A 36 -0.47 -2.51 -5.39
C LEU A 36 0.94 -3.04 -5.72
N ARG A 37 1.14 -4.36 -5.67
CA ARG A 37 2.43 -5.05 -5.80
C ARG A 37 3.49 -4.44 -4.88
N ARG A 38 3.09 -4.15 -3.65
CA ARG A 38 3.88 -3.51 -2.60
C ARG A 38 3.99 -4.44 -1.39
N SER A 39 4.99 -4.21 -0.55
CA SER A 39 5.09 -4.89 0.74
C SER A 39 3.98 -4.43 1.68
N GLN A 40 3.48 -5.33 2.54
CA GLN A 40 2.48 -4.96 3.56
C GLN A 40 2.98 -3.85 4.47
N SER A 41 4.27 -3.86 4.82
CA SER A 41 4.92 -2.81 5.61
C SER A 41 4.84 -1.43 4.95
N ASP A 42 5.07 -1.36 3.63
CA ASP A 42 4.94 -0.14 2.82
C ASP A 42 3.50 0.38 2.81
N VAL A 43 2.54 -0.53 2.60
CA VAL A 43 1.11 -0.20 2.59
C VAL A 43 0.67 0.28 3.96
N HIS A 44 1.12 -0.37 5.04
CA HIS A 44 0.84 0.05 6.42
C HIS A 44 1.48 1.40 6.75
N ALA A 45 2.74 1.62 6.39
CA ALA A 45 3.41 2.90 6.57
C ALA A 45 2.63 4.00 5.86
N LYS A 46 2.30 3.78 4.58
CA LYS A 46 1.56 4.77 3.79
C LYS A 46 0.15 5.01 4.31
N ALA A 47 -0.56 3.96 4.69
CA ALA A 47 -1.89 4.07 5.27
C ALA A 47 -1.83 4.86 6.58
N SER A 48 -0.83 4.59 7.43
CA SER A 48 -0.61 5.33 8.67
C SER A 48 -0.28 6.81 8.42
N GLU A 49 0.57 7.13 7.44
CA GLU A 49 0.83 8.51 7.01
C GLU A 49 -0.43 9.24 6.52
N LEU A 50 -1.34 8.51 5.86
CA LEU A 50 -2.60 9.04 5.34
C LEU A 50 -3.73 9.06 6.37
N GLY A 51 -3.51 8.56 7.59
CA GLY A 51 -4.54 8.41 8.62
C GLY A 51 -5.59 7.33 8.29
N VAL A 52 -5.26 6.41 7.41
CA VAL A 52 -6.10 5.30 6.97
C VAL A 52 -5.78 4.06 7.80
N THR A 53 -6.79 3.49 8.44
CA THR A 53 -6.63 2.22 9.17
C THR A 53 -6.95 1.05 8.25
N LEU A 54 -5.96 0.22 7.97
CA LEU A 54 -6.16 -1.02 7.23
C LEU A 54 -6.66 -2.11 8.18
N VAL A 55 -7.46 -3.03 7.65
CA VAL A 55 -7.78 -4.25 8.38
C VAL A 55 -6.53 -5.13 8.39
N ALA A 56 -5.91 -5.27 9.56
CA ALA A 56 -4.98 -6.35 9.83
C ALA A 56 -5.82 -7.62 10.03
N GLU A 57 -5.41 -8.71 9.38
CA GLU A 57 -6.07 -10.02 9.46
C GLU A 57 -6.15 -10.55 10.90
#